data_AF-Q0CHR8-F1
#
_entry.id   AF-Q0CHR8-F1
#
_cell.length_a   1.000
_cell.length_b   1.000
_cell.length_c   1.000
_cell.angle_alpha   90.00
_cell.angle_beta   90.00
_cell.angle_gamma   90.00
#
_symmetry.space_group_name_H-M   'P 1'
#
loop_
_entity.id
_entity.type
_entity.pdbx_description
1 polymer ?
#
loop_
_entity_poly.entity_id
_entity_poly.type
_entity_poly.pdbx_seq_one_letter_code
_entity_poly.pdbx_strand_id
1 'polypeptide(L)'
;MSNSVPDLDAVGIKAEPELADQFRREVAALLGRNNLNFPGAQPVSFSKRHLQELQREDYYVCEKTDGIRCLLYFARGDPDSEMQEIHYLIDRKNDYRYVPGLHFPLPDDDTFQSFHVDTLVDGELVNDTYEDGTQQLKYLVFDCLVLDGQSLMHRTLDKRLAYFQEKVLKPYNALYQRFPEEKKHRVFAVEDKSTQASSNPTRTTTPSPSATSSSA
;
A
#
# COMPACT_ATOMS: atom_id res chain seq x y z
N MET A 1 18.18 -7.54 14.16
CA MET A 1 19.03 -6.92 13.12
C MET A 1 18.23 -5.75 12.56
N SER A 2 18.83 -4.60 12.28
CA SER A 2 18.08 -3.46 11.72
C SER A 2 17.65 -3.83 10.30
N ASN A 3 16.35 -3.80 10.02
CA ASN A 3 15.85 -3.89 8.66
C ASN A 3 16.47 -2.73 7.86
N SER A 4 17.10 -3.03 6.73
CA SER A 4 17.60 -2.00 5.83
C SER A 4 16.40 -1.25 5.25
N VAL A 5 16.48 0.08 5.19
CA VAL A 5 15.47 0.87 4.50
C VAL A 5 15.51 0.51 3.00
N PRO A 6 14.38 0.19 2.33
CA PRO A 6 14.36 -0.08 0.90
C PRO A 6 14.88 1.09 0.07
N ASP A 7 15.25 0.83 -1.19
CA ASP A 7 15.56 1.86 -2.17
C ASP A 7 14.48 1.88 -3.24
N LEU A 8 13.74 2.99 -3.34
CA LEU A 8 12.67 3.13 -4.35
C LEU A 8 13.22 3.12 -5.78
N ASP A 9 14.41 3.65 -6.02
CA ASP A 9 15.02 3.70 -7.36
C ASP A 9 15.52 2.31 -7.80
N ALA A 10 15.71 1.38 -6.86
CA ALA A 10 15.98 -0.03 -7.15
C ALA A 10 14.69 -0.84 -7.44
N VAL A 11 13.54 -0.34 -6.99
CA VAL A 11 12.24 -1.02 -7.07
C VAL A 11 11.45 -0.61 -8.30
N GLY A 12 11.59 0.65 -8.73
CA GLY A 12 10.84 1.18 -9.86
C GLY A 12 11.62 2.20 -10.67
N ILE A 13 11.18 2.37 -11.92
CA ILE A 13 11.80 3.27 -12.89
C ILE A 13 11.14 4.64 -12.75
N LYS A 14 11.93 5.68 -12.44
CA LYS A 14 11.41 7.04 -12.31
C LYS A 14 10.78 7.50 -13.63
N ALA A 15 9.57 8.02 -13.55
CA ALA A 15 8.84 8.56 -14.69
C ALA A 15 9.51 9.85 -15.20
N GLU A 16 9.49 10.03 -16.53
CA GLU A 16 9.93 11.27 -17.16
C GLU A 16 9.05 12.46 -16.71
N PRO A 17 9.60 13.70 -16.70
CA PRO A 17 8.92 14.87 -16.15
C PRO A 17 7.51 15.10 -16.70
N GLU A 18 7.30 14.95 -18.01
CA GLU A 18 6.03 15.17 -18.68
C GLU A 18 4.97 14.16 -18.22
N LEU A 19 5.35 12.89 -18.10
CA LEU A 19 4.49 11.81 -17.63
C LEU A 19 4.16 11.99 -16.14
N ALA A 20 5.15 12.36 -15.32
CA ALA A 20 4.93 12.66 -13.91
C ALA A 20 3.95 13.83 -13.74
N ASP A 21 4.05 14.88 -14.56
CA ASP A 21 3.12 16.01 -14.54
C ASP A 21 1.70 15.62 -14.96
N GLN A 22 1.55 14.71 -15.92
CA GLN A 22 0.26 14.12 -16.26
C GLN A 22 -0.33 13.39 -15.05
N PHE A 23 0.41 12.46 -14.44
CA PHE A 23 -0.10 11.72 -13.28
C PHE A 23 -0.42 12.60 -12.08
N ARG A 24 0.34 13.68 -11.84
CA ARG A 24 0.01 14.67 -10.80
C ARG A 24 -1.38 15.28 -11.03
N ARG A 25 -1.74 15.58 -12.28
CA ARG A 25 -3.06 16.12 -12.64
C ARG A 25 -4.16 15.06 -12.49
N GLU A 26 -3.91 13.83 -12.92
CA GLU A 26 -4.84 12.71 -12.75
C GLU A 26 -5.13 12.42 -11.27
N VAL A 27 -4.08 12.25 -10.46
CA VAL A 27 -4.21 12.02 -9.01
C VAL A 27 -4.93 13.19 -8.33
N ALA A 28 -4.67 14.43 -8.74
CA ALA A 28 -5.39 15.59 -8.22
C ALA A 28 -6.89 15.55 -8.59
N ALA A 29 -7.22 15.17 -9.82
CA ALA A 29 -8.60 15.02 -10.28
C ALA A 29 -9.34 13.89 -9.53
N LEU A 30 -8.71 12.73 -9.34
CA LEU A 30 -9.25 11.60 -8.57
C LEU A 30 -9.56 11.97 -7.11
N LEU A 31 -8.75 12.87 -6.54
CA LEU A 31 -8.93 13.40 -5.19
C LEU A 31 -9.83 14.65 -5.14
N GLY A 32 -10.39 15.10 -6.26
CA GLY A 32 -11.29 16.25 -6.32
C GLY A 32 -10.63 17.58 -5.93
N ARG A 33 -9.36 17.77 -6.27
CA ARG A 33 -8.57 18.96 -5.89
C ARG A 33 -7.81 19.56 -7.07
N ASN A 34 -7.48 20.84 -6.96
CA ASN A 34 -6.71 21.57 -7.99
C ASN A 34 -5.20 21.63 -7.71
N ASN A 35 -4.77 21.31 -6.49
CA ASN A 35 -3.36 21.31 -6.11
C ASN A 35 -2.65 20.04 -6.63
N LEU A 36 -1.44 20.20 -7.17
CA LEU A 36 -0.62 19.11 -7.72
C LEU A 36 0.47 18.59 -6.77
N ASN A 37 0.61 19.16 -5.56
CA ASN A 37 1.60 18.73 -4.55
C ASN A 37 1.40 17.28 -4.10
N PHE A 38 2.32 16.68 -3.34
CA PHE A 38 2.09 15.33 -2.80
C PHE A 38 0.78 15.26 -1.96
N PRO A 39 -0.15 14.32 -2.23
CA PRO A 39 -1.44 14.27 -1.54
C PRO A 39 -1.43 13.52 -0.20
N GLY A 40 -0.42 12.71 0.10
CA GLY A 40 -0.36 11.96 1.35
C GLY A 40 -0.20 12.87 2.58
N ALA A 41 -1.02 12.64 3.59
CA ALA A 41 -1.04 13.44 4.82
C ALA A 41 0.28 13.30 5.61
N GLN A 42 1.04 14.37 5.82
CA GLN A 42 2.30 14.27 6.57
C GLN A 42 2.06 14.16 8.08
N PRO A 43 2.77 13.25 8.79
CA PRO A 43 2.62 13.11 10.23
C PRO A 43 3.17 14.34 10.95
N VAL A 44 2.60 14.64 12.12
CA VAL A 44 3.09 15.66 13.05
C VAL A 44 3.73 15.01 14.27
N SER A 45 4.73 15.66 14.87
CA SER A 45 5.37 15.15 16.08
C SER A 45 4.37 15.03 17.22
N PHE A 46 4.26 13.84 17.80
CA PHE A 46 3.36 13.60 18.92
C PHE A 46 3.87 14.34 20.18
N SER A 47 2.97 15.00 20.91
CA SER A 47 3.31 15.81 22.08
C SER A 47 2.23 15.69 23.16
N LYS A 48 2.53 16.15 24.38
CA LYS A 48 1.61 16.04 25.53
C LYS A 48 0.21 16.60 25.27
N ARG A 49 0.07 17.65 24.45
CA ARG A 49 -1.24 18.22 24.11
C ARG A 49 -2.13 17.26 23.32
N HIS A 50 -1.54 16.40 22.49
CA HIS A 50 -2.28 15.42 21.68
C HIS A 50 -2.83 14.26 22.53
N LEU A 51 -2.37 14.07 23.77
CA LEU A 51 -2.99 13.11 24.70
C LEU A 51 -4.45 13.47 25.01
N GLN A 52 -4.78 14.77 25.03
CA GLN A 52 -6.16 15.21 25.24
C GLN A 52 -7.03 14.94 24.00
N GLU A 53 -6.45 14.98 22.80
CA GLU A 53 -7.14 14.63 21.55
C GLU A 53 -7.39 13.12 21.47
N LEU A 54 -6.40 12.28 21.82
CA LEU A 54 -6.56 10.82 21.90
C LEU A 54 -7.67 10.37 22.87
N GLN A 55 -8.02 11.19 23.87
CA GLN A 55 -9.09 10.90 24.82
C GLN A 55 -10.48 11.27 24.30
N ARG A 56 -10.56 12.12 23.26
CA ARG A 56 -11.81 12.69 22.75
C ARG A 56 -12.25 12.07 21.44
N GLU A 57 -11.29 11.63 20.63
CA GLU A 57 -11.51 11.10 19.29
C GLU A 57 -11.02 9.66 19.18
N ASP A 58 -11.61 8.90 18.26
CA ASP A 58 -11.18 7.55 17.95
C ASP A 58 -9.91 7.56 17.11
N TYR A 59 -8.84 6.95 17.64
CA TYR A 59 -7.55 6.84 16.95
C TYR A 59 -7.17 5.38 16.73
N TYR A 60 -6.44 5.14 15.64
CA TYR A 60 -5.76 3.88 15.37
C TYR A 60 -4.25 4.04 15.63
N VAL A 61 -3.65 3.00 16.17
CA VAL A 61 -2.21 2.90 16.41
C VAL A 61 -1.65 1.68 15.69
N CYS A 62 -0.44 1.83 15.15
CA CYS A 62 0.34 0.74 14.58
C CYS A 62 1.81 0.93 14.94
N GLU A 63 2.61 -0.13 14.79
CA GLU A 63 4.06 -0.02 14.92
C GLU A 63 4.62 0.90 13.85
N LYS A 64 5.54 1.79 14.26
CA LYS A 64 6.34 2.54 13.31
C LYS A 64 7.42 1.63 12.75
N THR A 65 7.29 1.29 11.48
CA THR A 65 8.33 0.63 10.70
C THR A 65 9.39 1.62 10.23
N ASP A 66 10.55 1.09 9.85
CA ASP A 66 11.64 1.86 9.22
C ASP A 66 11.66 1.59 7.72
N GLY A 67 10.64 2.12 7.02
CA GLY A 67 10.48 1.97 5.58
C GLY A 67 10.32 3.31 4.85
N ILE A 68 10.02 3.21 3.55
CA ILE A 68 9.72 4.38 2.72
C ILE A 68 8.20 4.49 2.56
N ARG A 69 7.62 5.52 3.18
CA ARG A 69 6.23 5.89 2.91
C ARG A 69 6.09 6.42 1.49
N CYS A 70 5.22 5.80 0.73
CA CYS A 70 4.86 6.18 -0.63
C CYS A 70 3.42 5.76 -0.90
N LEU A 71 2.74 6.48 -1.79
CA LEU A 71 1.44 6.05 -2.31
C LEU A 71 1.67 5.02 -3.42
N LEU A 72 0.72 4.13 -3.63
CA LEU A 72 0.68 3.26 -4.79
C LEU A 72 -0.54 3.65 -5.64
N TYR A 73 -0.27 4.06 -6.88
CA TYR A 73 -1.26 4.50 -7.85
C TYR A 73 -1.41 3.44 -8.94
N PHE A 74 -2.65 3.01 -9.17
CA PHE A 74 -3.03 2.04 -10.18
C PHE A 74 -3.52 2.86 -11.35
N ALA A 75 -2.62 3.14 -12.29
CA ALA A 75 -2.89 4.06 -13.38
C ALA A 75 -3.59 3.32 -14.52
N ARG A 76 -4.37 4.04 -15.33
CA ARG A 76 -4.83 3.52 -16.61
C ARG A 76 -3.66 3.46 -17.58
N GLY A 77 -3.33 2.27 -18.06
CA GLY A 77 -2.40 2.12 -19.18
C GLY A 77 -3.03 2.55 -20.50
N ASP A 78 -2.18 2.63 -21.52
CA ASP A 78 -2.63 2.85 -22.89
C ASP A 78 -3.45 1.62 -23.34
N PRO A 79 -4.72 1.79 -23.76
CA PRO A 79 -5.55 0.69 -24.25
C PRO A 79 -4.95 -0.07 -25.43
N ASP A 80 -4.10 0.59 -26.22
CA ASP A 80 -3.45 0.01 -27.39
C ASP A 80 -2.10 -0.65 -27.06
N SER A 81 -1.64 -0.56 -25.81
CA SER A 81 -0.43 -1.21 -25.30
C SER A 81 -0.70 -2.64 -24.85
N GLU A 82 0.28 -3.54 -25.01
CA GLU A 82 0.24 -4.88 -24.43
C GLU A 82 0.34 -4.87 -22.89
N MET A 83 0.89 -3.80 -22.31
CA MET A 83 0.94 -3.56 -20.87
C MET A 83 -0.08 -2.48 -20.49
N GLN A 84 -1.33 -2.90 -20.35
CA GLN A 84 -2.45 -2.02 -19.95
C GLN A 84 -2.51 -1.78 -18.43
N GLU A 85 -2.03 -2.74 -17.65
CA GLU A 85 -1.98 -2.62 -16.19
C GLU A 85 -0.65 -2.03 -15.75
N ILE A 86 -0.69 -0.83 -15.17
CA ILE A 86 0.51 -0.08 -14.80
C ILE A 86 0.38 0.52 -13.40
N HIS A 87 1.46 0.43 -12.63
CA HIS A 87 1.49 0.82 -11.23
C HIS A 87 2.64 1.75 -10.94
N TYR A 88 2.39 2.78 -10.12
CA TYR A 88 3.39 3.75 -9.73
C TYR A 88 3.49 3.91 -8.22
N LEU A 89 4.71 3.87 -7.71
CA LEU A 89 4.99 4.37 -6.36
C LEU A 89 5.23 5.88 -6.41
N ILE A 90 4.58 6.62 -5.52
CA ILE A 90 4.66 8.08 -5.40
C ILE A 90 5.29 8.42 -4.07
N ASP A 91 6.51 8.96 -4.09
CA ASP A 91 7.21 9.34 -2.87
C ASP A 91 6.77 10.72 -2.34
N ARG A 92 7.32 11.12 -1.17
CA ARG A 92 7.01 12.43 -0.56
C ARG A 92 7.46 13.63 -1.37
N LYS A 93 8.41 13.46 -2.30
CA LYS A 93 8.84 14.50 -3.25
C LYS A 93 7.89 14.59 -4.44
N ASN A 94 6.85 13.76 -4.48
CA ASN A 94 5.89 13.66 -5.57
C ASN A 94 6.54 13.17 -6.87
N ASP A 95 7.59 12.34 -6.74
CA ASP A 95 8.21 11.61 -7.84
C ASP A 95 7.49 10.27 -8.03
N TYR A 96 7.21 9.95 -9.30
CA TYR A 96 6.49 8.75 -9.70
C TYR A 96 7.49 7.72 -10.21
N ARG A 97 7.37 6.47 -9.76
CA ARG A 97 8.21 5.35 -10.20
C ARG A 97 7.37 4.19 -10.66
N TYR A 98 7.48 3.83 -11.93
CA TYR A 98 6.82 2.68 -12.51
C TYR A 98 7.35 1.39 -11.87
N VAL A 99 6.44 0.54 -11.39
CA VAL A 99 6.78 -0.78 -10.83
C VAL A 99 6.18 -1.87 -11.72
N PRO A 100 7.02 -2.64 -12.44
CA PRO A 100 6.55 -3.73 -13.29
C PRO A 100 6.08 -4.94 -12.47
N GLY A 101 5.31 -5.83 -13.09
CA GLY A 101 5.02 -7.16 -12.52
C GLY A 101 4.11 -7.15 -11.28
N LEU A 102 3.40 -6.06 -11.03
CA LEU A 102 2.31 -6.01 -10.07
C LEU A 102 0.99 -6.26 -10.81
N HIS A 103 0.14 -7.09 -10.21
CA HIS A 103 -1.19 -7.40 -10.71
C HIS A 103 -2.21 -7.34 -9.56
N PHE A 104 -3.27 -6.55 -9.73
CA PHE A 104 -4.33 -6.36 -8.74
C PHE A 104 -5.70 -6.70 -9.36
N PRO A 105 -6.11 -7.97 -9.26
CA PRO A 105 -7.32 -8.43 -9.93
C PRO A 105 -8.58 -7.82 -9.32
N LEU A 106 -9.59 -7.57 -10.16
CA LEU A 106 -10.92 -7.19 -9.72
C LEU A 106 -11.59 -8.34 -8.95
N PRO A 107 -12.48 -8.03 -8.00
CA PRO A 107 -13.32 -9.05 -7.38
C PRO A 107 -14.28 -9.66 -8.41
N ASP A 108 -14.76 -10.87 -8.11
CA ASP A 108 -15.77 -11.58 -8.90
C ASP A 108 -15.30 -11.98 -10.33
N ASP A 109 -13.99 -11.96 -10.60
CA ASP A 109 -13.34 -12.52 -11.80
C ASP A 109 -12.46 -13.73 -11.44
N ASP A 110 -12.98 -14.94 -11.64
CA ASP A 110 -12.27 -16.20 -11.37
C ASP A 110 -11.07 -16.46 -12.32
N THR A 111 -10.95 -15.68 -13.39
CA THR A 111 -9.81 -15.76 -14.33
C THR A 111 -8.65 -14.86 -13.91
N PHE A 112 -8.90 -13.92 -12.99
CA PHE A 112 -7.94 -12.90 -12.57
C PHE A 112 -7.31 -12.16 -13.77
N GLN A 113 -8.09 -11.86 -14.80
CA GLN A 113 -7.59 -11.11 -15.98
C GLN A 113 -7.97 -9.64 -15.90
N SER A 114 -9.08 -9.33 -15.25
CA SER A 114 -9.54 -7.97 -15.03
C SER A 114 -8.82 -7.37 -13.83
N PHE A 115 -8.44 -6.10 -13.91
CA PHE A 115 -7.64 -5.44 -12.87
C PHE A 115 -8.15 -4.04 -12.53
N HIS A 116 -7.77 -3.57 -11.36
CA HIS A 116 -8.10 -2.25 -10.85
C HIS A 116 -7.35 -1.14 -11.60
N VAL A 117 -8.01 0.00 -11.80
CA VAL A 117 -7.42 1.26 -12.29
C VAL A 117 -7.95 2.42 -11.46
N ASP A 118 -7.44 3.63 -11.67
CA ASP A 118 -7.86 4.85 -10.96
C ASP A 118 -7.93 4.68 -9.43
N THR A 119 -6.99 3.91 -8.87
CA THR A 119 -6.97 3.51 -7.47
C THR A 119 -5.73 4.08 -6.80
N LEU A 120 -5.89 4.67 -5.61
CA LEU A 120 -4.81 5.32 -4.88
C LEU A 120 -4.81 4.86 -3.43
N VAL A 121 -3.75 4.17 -3.02
CA VAL A 121 -3.57 3.67 -1.66
C VAL A 121 -2.34 4.29 -1.00
N ASP A 122 -2.37 4.46 0.33
CA ASP A 122 -1.26 4.97 1.13
C ASP A 122 -0.68 3.83 1.96
N GLY A 123 0.65 3.76 1.97
CA GLY A 123 1.36 2.63 2.50
C GLY A 123 2.84 2.91 2.71
N GLU A 124 3.54 1.88 3.14
CA GLU A 124 4.96 1.94 3.44
C GLU A 124 5.66 0.72 2.88
N LEU A 125 6.70 0.98 2.09
CA LEU A 125 7.58 -0.05 1.56
C LEU A 125 8.64 -0.39 2.61
N VAL A 126 8.76 -1.66 2.99
CA VAL A 126 9.68 -2.16 4.02
C VAL A 126 10.44 -3.38 3.51
N ASN A 127 11.67 -3.57 3.99
CA ASN A 127 12.36 -4.86 3.90
C ASN A 127 12.02 -5.66 5.15
N ASP A 128 11.30 -6.75 4.99
CA ASP A 128 11.04 -7.71 6.06
C ASP A 128 12.16 -8.75 6.08
N THR A 129 12.84 -8.93 7.21
CA THR A 129 13.95 -9.88 7.36
C THR A 129 13.49 -11.06 8.20
N TYR A 130 13.50 -12.25 7.61
CA TYR A 130 13.14 -13.49 8.30
C TYR A 130 14.29 -14.00 9.20
N GLU A 131 13.97 -14.95 10.09
CA GLU A 131 14.93 -15.54 11.02
C GLU A 131 16.10 -16.23 10.32
N ASP A 132 15.87 -16.76 9.12
CA ASP A 132 16.88 -17.40 8.27
C ASP A 132 17.79 -16.39 7.54
N GLY A 133 17.55 -15.08 7.74
CA GLY A 133 18.29 -14.00 7.11
C GLY A 133 17.82 -13.64 5.70
N THR A 134 16.81 -14.32 5.15
CA THR A 134 16.21 -13.92 3.89
C THR A 134 15.43 -12.62 4.05
N GLN A 135 15.39 -11.80 2.99
CA GLN A 135 14.64 -10.56 2.97
C GLN A 135 13.52 -10.63 1.94
N GLN A 136 12.36 -10.10 2.29
CA GLN A 136 11.25 -9.89 1.37
C GLN A 136 10.81 -8.44 1.41
N LEU A 137 10.70 -7.83 0.24
CA LEU A 137 10.14 -6.50 0.10
C LEU A 137 8.61 -6.59 0.26
N LYS A 138 8.05 -5.73 1.12
CA LYS A 138 6.62 -5.65 1.39
C LYS A 138 6.12 -4.21 1.30
N TYR A 139 4.94 -4.02 0.74
CA TYR A 139 4.20 -2.77 0.77
C TYR A 139 3.03 -2.91 1.73
N LEU A 140 3.17 -2.28 2.90
CA LEU A 140 2.19 -2.33 3.99
C LEU A 140 1.19 -1.18 3.84
N VAL A 141 -0.04 -1.50 3.46
CA VAL A 141 -1.11 -0.52 3.21
C VAL A 141 -1.77 -0.13 4.53
N PHE A 142 -1.91 1.17 4.77
CA PHE A 142 -2.59 1.70 5.95
C PHE A 142 -3.68 2.73 5.63
N ASP A 143 -3.91 3.07 4.36
CA ASP A 143 -5.06 3.86 3.93
C ASP A 143 -5.44 3.58 2.46
N CYS A 144 -6.69 3.81 2.09
CA CYS A 144 -7.20 3.74 0.72
C CYS A 144 -7.98 5.01 0.40
N LEU A 145 -7.44 5.84 -0.48
CA LEU A 145 -7.95 7.19 -0.74
C LEU A 145 -8.98 7.18 -1.86
N VAL A 146 -8.73 6.38 -2.91
CA VAL A 146 -9.56 6.23 -4.10
C VAL A 146 -9.56 4.77 -4.51
N LEU A 147 -10.71 4.23 -4.91
CA LEU A 147 -10.86 2.89 -5.46
C LEU A 147 -11.70 2.97 -6.74
N ASP A 148 -11.14 2.54 -7.86
CA ASP A 148 -11.79 2.53 -9.19
C ASP A 148 -12.45 3.88 -9.56
N GLY A 149 -11.72 4.97 -9.34
CA GLY A 149 -12.19 6.33 -9.62
C GLY A 149 -13.13 6.91 -8.54
N GLN A 150 -13.56 6.11 -7.58
CA GLN A 150 -14.40 6.56 -6.48
C GLN A 150 -13.56 7.03 -5.29
N SER A 151 -13.64 8.34 -4.97
CA SER A 151 -13.01 8.87 -3.77
C SER A 151 -13.66 8.31 -2.49
N LEU A 152 -12.82 7.74 -1.62
CA LEU A 152 -13.21 7.23 -0.31
C LEU A 152 -12.92 8.22 0.83
N MET A 153 -12.36 9.39 0.53
CA MET A 153 -11.90 10.39 1.52
C MET A 153 -13.01 10.94 2.44
N HIS A 154 -14.28 10.82 2.05
CA HIS A 154 -15.44 11.18 2.87
C HIS A 154 -15.84 10.11 3.90
N ARG A 155 -15.22 8.92 3.83
CA ARG A 155 -15.46 7.78 4.73
C ARG A 155 -14.46 7.80 5.89
N THR A 156 -14.81 7.19 7.01
CA THR A 156 -13.91 6.93 8.13
C THR A 156 -12.82 5.91 7.75
N LEU A 157 -11.68 5.92 8.45
CA LEU A 157 -10.52 5.09 8.13
C LEU A 157 -10.86 3.59 8.11
N ASP A 158 -11.67 3.10 9.05
CA ASP A 158 -12.11 1.70 9.10
C ASP A 158 -12.84 1.28 7.82
N LYS A 159 -13.69 2.15 7.28
CA LYS A 159 -14.42 1.89 6.04
C LYS A 159 -13.47 1.89 4.85
N ARG A 160 -12.55 2.84 4.77
CA ARG A 160 -11.55 2.90 3.70
C ARG A 160 -10.67 1.64 3.67
N LEU A 161 -10.20 1.19 4.83
CA LEU A 161 -9.45 -0.05 4.97
C LEU A 161 -10.30 -1.29 4.63
N ALA A 162 -11.56 -1.35 5.06
CA ALA A 162 -12.45 -2.45 4.73
C ALA A 162 -12.72 -2.55 3.21
N TYR A 163 -12.86 -1.41 2.51
CA TYR A 163 -12.96 -1.40 1.04
C TYR A 163 -11.71 -2.00 0.40
N PHE A 164 -10.51 -1.56 0.81
CA PHE A 164 -9.25 -2.11 0.29
C PHE A 164 -9.11 -3.61 0.58
N GLN A 165 -9.39 -4.04 1.81
CA GLN A 165 -9.30 -5.44 2.21
C GLN A 165 -10.21 -6.34 1.36
N GLU A 166 -11.49 -5.99 1.22
CA GLU A 166 -12.46 -6.82 0.50
C GLU A 166 -12.30 -6.74 -1.03
N LYS A 167 -11.98 -5.56 -1.57
CA LYS A 167 -11.98 -5.35 -3.02
C LYS A 167 -10.64 -5.57 -3.68
N VAL A 168 -9.53 -5.28 -2.99
CA VAL A 168 -8.18 -5.37 -3.57
C VAL A 168 -7.39 -6.52 -2.96
N LEU A 169 -7.24 -6.53 -1.63
CA LEU A 169 -6.33 -7.47 -0.97
C LEU A 169 -6.84 -8.91 -1.03
N LYS A 170 -8.14 -9.14 -0.92
CA LYS A 170 -8.75 -10.47 -0.97
C LYS A 170 -8.62 -11.13 -2.36
N PRO A 171 -8.97 -10.47 -3.49
CA PRO A 171 -8.68 -11.02 -4.83
C PRO A 171 -7.19 -11.22 -5.09
N TYR A 172 -6.34 -10.26 -4.68
CA TYR A 172 -4.89 -10.37 -4.77
C TYR A 172 -4.36 -11.62 -4.03
N ASN A 173 -4.83 -11.87 -2.81
CA ASN A 173 -4.44 -13.06 -2.06
C ASN A 173 -4.97 -14.35 -2.69
N ALA A 174 -6.20 -14.34 -3.21
CA ALA A 174 -6.80 -15.49 -3.89
C ALA A 174 -5.99 -15.90 -5.14
N LEU A 175 -5.52 -14.94 -5.93
CA LEU A 175 -4.62 -15.18 -7.07
C LEU A 175 -3.37 -15.96 -6.63
N TYR A 176 -2.62 -15.45 -5.65
CA TYR A 176 -1.38 -16.10 -5.20
C TYR A 176 -1.58 -17.35 -4.35
N GLN A 177 -2.80 -17.61 -3.87
CA GLN A 177 -3.17 -18.92 -3.32
C GLN A 177 -3.40 -19.94 -4.43
N ARG A 178 -4.03 -19.53 -5.54
CA ARG A 178 -4.31 -20.39 -6.70
C ARG A 178 -3.06 -20.65 -7.55
N PHE A 179 -2.19 -19.65 -7.68
CA PHE A 179 -0.94 -19.70 -8.45
C PHE A 179 0.27 -19.31 -7.58
N PRO A 180 0.69 -20.15 -6.63
CA PRO A 180 1.80 -19.81 -5.71
C PRO A 180 3.12 -19.52 -6.42
N GLU A 181 3.36 -20.11 -7.59
CA GLU A 181 4.52 -19.91 -8.44
C GLU A 181 4.67 -18.46 -8.92
N GLU A 182 3.58 -17.70 -9.01
CA GLU A 182 3.59 -16.29 -9.42
C GLU A 182 4.17 -15.36 -8.35
N LYS A 183 4.25 -15.81 -7.08
CA LYS A 183 4.82 -15.01 -5.98
C LYS A 183 6.28 -14.61 -6.20
N LYS A 184 7.01 -15.32 -7.06
CA LYS A 184 8.42 -15.01 -7.39
C LYS A 184 8.54 -13.91 -8.46
N HIS A 185 7.46 -13.60 -9.17
CA HIS A 185 7.45 -12.63 -10.27
C HIS A 185 7.06 -11.23 -9.81
N ARG A 186 6.36 -11.10 -8.68
CA ARG A 186 6.02 -9.80 -8.08
C ARG A 186 7.25 -9.15 -7.45
N VAL A 187 7.34 -7.83 -7.59
CA VAL A 187 8.44 -7.02 -7.04
C VAL A 187 8.37 -6.93 -5.51
N PHE A 188 7.15 -6.87 -4.95
CA PHE A 188 6.91 -6.92 -3.50
C PHE A 188 5.57 -7.59 -3.17
N ALA A 189 5.45 -8.08 -1.94
CA ALA A 189 4.18 -8.51 -1.40
C ALA A 189 3.36 -7.30 -0.93
N VAL A 190 2.04 -7.33 -1.13
CA VAL A 190 1.13 -6.32 -0.58
C VAL A 190 0.39 -6.92 0.60
N GLU A 191 0.40 -6.23 1.73
CA GLU A 191 -0.23 -6.66 2.98
C GLU A 191 -0.93 -5.46 3.63
N ASP A 192 -1.94 -5.71 4.45
CA ASP A 192 -2.51 -4.68 5.31
C ASP A 192 -1.61 -4.44 6.51
N LYS A 193 -1.41 -3.17 6.86
CA LYS A 193 -0.68 -2.82 8.08
C LYS A 193 -1.59 -3.07 9.27
N SER A 194 -1.18 -4.00 10.14
CA SER A 194 -1.86 -4.28 11.41
C SER A 194 -2.06 -2.99 12.21
N THR A 195 -3.31 -2.57 12.39
CA THR A 195 -3.72 -1.42 13.20
C THR A 195 -4.59 -1.88 14.36
N GLN A 196 -4.49 -1.20 15.50
CA GLN A 196 -5.30 -1.45 16.70
C GLN A 196 -5.93 -0.15 17.17
N ALA A 197 -7.09 -0.22 17.81
CA ALA A 197 -7.69 0.96 18.43
C ALA A 197 -6.80 1.46 19.58
N SER A 198 -6.60 2.78 19.66
CA SER A 198 -5.75 3.43 20.67
C SER A 198 -6.22 3.17 22.11
N SER A 199 -7.52 2.89 22.31
CA SER A 199 -8.13 2.59 23.60
C SER A 199 -7.75 1.22 24.17
N ASN A 200 -7.10 0.34 23.39
CA ASN A 200 -6.66 -0.97 23.84
C ASN A 200 -5.29 -1.38 23.24
N PRO A 201 -4.18 -0.71 23.62
CA PRO A 201 -2.86 -0.87 22.98
C PRO A 201 -2.11 -2.16 23.35
N THR A 202 -2.76 -3.13 23.99
CA THR A 202 -2.11 -4.23 24.71
C THR A 202 -1.51 -5.34 23.82
N ARG A 203 -1.27 -5.13 22.52
CA ARG A 203 -0.92 -6.23 21.60
C ARG A 203 -0.06 -5.83 20.40
N THR A 204 0.91 -4.91 20.54
CA THR A 204 1.92 -4.66 19.49
C THR A 204 3.17 -5.54 19.62
N THR A 205 3.21 -6.46 20.58
CA THR A 205 4.32 -7.41 20.77
C THR A 205 3.78 -8.85 20.79
N THR A 206 3.35 -9.37 19.65
CA THR A 206 3.25 -10.82 19.46
C THR A 206 4.24 -11.22 18.38
N PRO A 207 5.32 -11.96 18.71
CA PRO A 207 6.08 -12.65 17.69
C PRO A 207 5.14 -13.66 17.01
N SER A 208 5.30 -13.80 15.69
CA SER A 208 4.68 -14.84 14.89
C SER A 208 4.81 -16.21 15.58
N PRO A 209 3.76 -17.05 15.61
CA PRO A 209 3.88 -18.36 16.22
C PRO A 209 4.79 -19.23 15.36
N SER A 210 5.96 -19.56 15.90
CA SER A 210 6.83 -20.59 15.35
C SER A 210 6.07 -21.92 15.31
N ALA A 211 6.03 -22.52 14.12
CA ALA A 211 5.47 -23.84 13.92
C ALA A 211 6.25 -24.86 14.77
N THR A 212 5.58 -25.48 15.72
CA THR A 212 6.07 -26.63 16.46
C THR A 212 6.27 -27.80 15.50
N SER A 213 7.51 -28.10 15.18
CA SER A 213 7.92 -29.37 14.57
C SER A 213 7.59 -30.51 15.53
N SER A 214 6.61 -31.34 15.17
CA SER A 214 6.36 -32.62 15.81
C SER A 214 7.16 -33.67 15.06
N SER A 215 8.15 -34.23 15.74
CA SER A 215 8.95 -35.39 15.33
C SER A 215 8.10 -36.64 15.18
N ALA A 216 8.34 -37.40 14.11
CA ALA A 216 8.25 -38.86 14.06
C ALA A 216 9.48 -39.38 13.30
#